data_AF-A0AA38IQM4-F1
#
_entry.id   AF-A0AA38IQM4-F1
#
_cell.length_a   1.000
_cell.length_b   1.000
_cell.length_c   1.000
_cell.angle_alpha   90.00
_cell.angle_beta   90.00
_cell.angle_gamma   90.00
#
_symmetry.space_group_name_H-M   'P 1'
#
loop_
_entity.id
_entity.type
_entity.pdbx_description
1 polymer ?
#
loop_
_entity_poly.entity_id
_entity_poly.type
_entity_poly.pdbx_seq_one_letter_code
_entity_poly.pdbx_strand_id
1 'polypeptide(L)'
;MVATALKIEEWNKDGKNYAFLFKRKGESHPDLLDTDFAVGNMNEIMEKKLKDFKRIICIDGTHGTNRMNYELTTILIRDEDNLGFPVAFLVSNRLDTLIQKVFFAALKEKLGHIIEAEYVMSDDDPKYYNAWIDIMKTERKPRRLLCSWHVINNWNIQRRSKLKKQENRLKMKKEMRNILKETKVEKFIELKENYFNHLMEENEFSFLNYLKKNYFQNEDRIMMWAHCFRINVGINTNMAIESLNKVLKHNKMKGNRNIRIEKLLDMLEELVNEKMWKKILNTERPNANNYQHKVTAEAHKKAENMTNCVDTIEFGKFRVKSSTGKHFYCVSYNLICDKDCRSMYCNECKVCFHRYKCECPEFSVKTAVCKHIHAVVLYERRVHGSVLDTLNTGTGEPSNANEYTKNKYQDDLNLFLEEQMSEGNNPIDFERQKKIELDEVVNYTMKLDKGSFEKFMNMFRNFKNNLERAETTEVLNKKRKIEKQTYYPNRK
;
A
#
# COMPACT_ATOMS: atom_id res chain seq x y z
N MET A 1 29.13 -3.11 -2.39
CA MET A 1 28.89 -4.53 -2.73
C MET A 1 29.11 -5.43 -1.54
N VAL A 2 30.28 -5.39 -0.87
CA VAL A 2 30.52 -6.19 0.37
C VAL A 2 29.44 -5.95 1.43
N ALA A 3 29.13 -4.68 1.76
CA ALA A 3 28.08 -4.37 2.74
C ALA A 3 26.69 -4.92 2.36
N THR A 4 26.37 -4.94 1.06
CA THR A 4 25.13 -5.53 0.54
C THR A 4 25.12 -7.05 0.69
N ALA A 5 26.24 -7.71 0.41
CA ALA A 5 26.39 -9.16 0.63
C ALA A 5 26.22 -9.53 2.09
N LEU A 6 26.84 -8.77 3.02
CA LEU A 6 26.69 -8.98 4.46
C LEU A 6 25.24 -8.79 4.92
N LYS A 7 24.52 -7.78 4.39
CA LYS A 7 23.08 -7.61 4.67
C LYS A 7 22.26 -8.81 4.19
N ILE A 8 22.61 -9.39 3.05
CA ILE A 8 21.93 -10.56 2.50
C ILE A 8 22.24 -11.82 3.32
N GLU A 9 23.47 -11.98 3.77
CA GLU A 9 23.86 -13.05 4.70
C GLU A 9 23.10 -12.93 6.03
N GLU A 10 22.93 -11.73 6.56
CA GLU A 10 22.08 -11.47 7.73
C GLU A 10 20.61 -11.87 7.46
N TRP A 11 20.04 -11.41 6.35
CA TRP A 11 18.66 -11.71 5.96
C TRP A 11 18.38 -13.20 5.75
N ASN A 12 19.41 -13.97 5.42
CA ASN A 12 19.31 -15.40 5.20
C ASN A 12 19.82 -16.22 6.40
N LYS A 13 20.26 -15.55 7.47
CA LYS A 13 20.72 -16.20 8.70
C LYS A 13 19.59 -17.01 9.32
N ASP A 14 19.95 -18.09 10.01
CA ASP A 14 19.03 -18.96 10.75
C ASP A 14 17.89 -19.54 9.87
N GLY A 15 18.13 -19.64 8.56
CA GLY A 15 17.20 -20.27 7.60
C GLY A 15 16.09 -19.37 7.08
N LYS A 16 16.05 -18.08 7.47
CA LYS A 16 14.99 -17.12 7.12
C LYS A 16 14.77 -16.93 5.61
N ASN A 17 15.84 -17.01 4.82
CA ASN A 17 15.81 -16.84 3.35
C ASN A 17 15.04 -15.58 2.88
N TYR A 18 15.22 -14.44 3.56
CA TYR A 18 14.50 -13.21 3.20
C TYR A 18 14.98 -12.64 1.86
N ALA A 19 16.26 -12.83 1.52
CA ALA A 19 16.81 -12.52 0.21
C ALA A 19 16.72 -13.76 -0.69
N PHE A 20 15.57 -13.95 -1.32
CA PHE A 20 15.30 -15.09 -2.20
C PHE A 20 15.91 -14.97 -3.60
N LEU A 21 16.41 -13.78 -3.98
CA LEU A 21 17.17 -13.57 -5.20
C LEU A 21 18.37 -12.71 -4.88
N PHE A 22 19.57 -13.21 -5.17
CA PHE A 22 20.78 -12.40 -5.12
C PHE A 22 21.72 -12.74 -6.26
N LYS A 23 22.05 -11.73 -7.07
CA LYS A 23 23.02 -11.81 -8.15
C LYS A 23 24.00 -10.64 -8.02
N ARG A 24 25.27 -10.93 -7.72
CA ARG A 24 26.34 -9.90 -7.69
C ARG A 24 26.90 -9.67 -9.08
N LYS A 25 27.53 -8.51 -9.27
CA LYS A 25 28.35 -8.29 -10.47
C LYS A 25 29.58 -9.20 -10.45
N GLY A 26 29.89 -9.81 -11.58
CA GLY A 26 30.94 -10.80 -11.75
C GLY A 26 30.53 -12.24 -11.44
N GLU A 27 29.31 -12.47 -10.93
CA GLU A 27 28.77 -13.81 -10.73
C GLU A 27 27.96 -14.25 -11.95
N SER A 28 28.15 -15.52 -12.34
CA SER A 28 27.39 -16.16 -13.40
C SER A 28 25.96 -16.44 -12.95
N HIS A 29 24.99 -16.24 -13.84
CA HIS A 29 23.59 -16.60 -13.62
C HIS A 29 23.02 -17.16 -14.93
N PRO A 30 22.11 -18.16 -14.91
CA PRO A 30 21.59 -18.77 -16.13
C PRO A 30 21.02 -17.76 -17.15
N ASP A 31 20.27 -16.77 -16.66
CA ASP A 31 19.58 -15.79 -17.50
C ASP A 31 20.17 -14.36 -17.48
N LEU A 32 21.13 -14.07 -16.60
CA LEU A 32 21.62 -12.70 -16.39
C LEU A 32 23.09 -12.58 -16.75
N LEU A 33 23.48 -11.43 -17.30
CA LEU A 33 24.87 -11.16 -17.67
C LEU A 33 25.73 -10.96 -16.43
N ASP A 34 27.02 -11.23 -16.49
CA ASP A 34 27.95 -11.02 -15.38
C ASP A 34 27.94 -9.56 -14.87
N THR A 35 27.63 -8.60 -15.72
CA THR A 35 27.52 -7.16 -15.35
C THR A 35 26.22 -6.79 -14.62
N ASP A 36 25.23 -7.68 -14.61
CA ASP A 36 23.93 -7.46 -13.98
C ASP A 36 24.03 -7.51 -12.45
N PHE A 37 23.06 -6.88 -11.80
CA PHE A 37 22.89 -6.89 -10.36
C PHE A 37 21.41 -7.05 -10.05
N ALA A 38 21.08 -7.93 -9.11
CA ALA A 38 19.71 -8.12 -8.64
C ALA A 38 19.70 -8.53 -7.17
N VAL A 39 18.82 -7.90 -6.39
CA VAL A 39 18.46 -8.34 -5.04
C VAL A 39 16.95 -8.33 -4.94
N GLY A 40 16.34 -9.50 -4.74
CA GLY A 40 14.92 -9.65 -4.43
C GLY A 40 14.73 -10.06 -2.98
N ASN A 41 13.82 -9.39 -2.27
CA ASN A 41 13.57 -9.70 -0.85
C ASN A 41 12.08 -9.74 -0.47
N MET A 42 11.78 -10.62 0.49
CA MET A 42 10.48 -10.85 1.13
C MET A 42 10.70 -11.46 2.52
N ASN A 43 10.21 -10.82 3.59
CA ASN A 43 10.17 -11.40 4.93
C ASN A 43 8.88 -12.22 5.18
N GLU A 44 8.71 -12.80 6.36
CA GLU A 44 7.59 -13.69 6.66
C GLU A 44 6.26 -12.93 6.72
N ILE A 45 6.25 -11.71 7.25
CA ILE A 45 5.07 -10.81 7.21
C ILE A 45 4.61 -10.57 5.77
N MET A 46 5.55 -10.20 4.89
CA MET A 46 5.26 -9.96 3.48
C MET A 46 4.72 -11.22 2.81
N GLU A 47 5.35 -12.37 3.06
CA GLU A 47 4.94 -13.68 2.53
C GLU A 47 3.51 -14.01 2.97
N LYS A 48 3.21 -13.88 4.27
CA LYS A 48 1.86 -14.10 4.82
C LYS A 48 0.85 -13.16 4.19
N LYS A 49 1.13 -11.86 4.12
CA LYS A 49 0.25 -10.87 3.48
C LYS A 49 -0.01 -11.18 2.01
N LEU A 50 0.99 -11.65 1.27
CA LEU A 50 0.79 -12.05 -0.11
C LEU A 50 -0.12 -13.26 -0.23
N LYS A 51 0.10 -14.31 0.57
CA LYS A 51 -0.76 -15.52 0.60
C LYS A 51 -2.22 -15.14 0.88
N ASP A 52 -2.40 -14.23 1.84
CA ASP A 52 -3.70 -13.80 2.33
C ASP A 52 -4.47 -12.85 1.41
N PHE A 53 -3.75 -12.06 0.60
CA PHE A 53 -4.33 -10.95 -0.17
C PHE A 53 -3.88 -10.93 -1.64
N LYS A 54 -3.63 -12.11 -2.22
CA LYS A 54 -3.18 -12.29 -3.61
C LYS A 54 -4.17 -11.87 -4.70
N ARG A 55 -5.44 -11.62 -4.37
CA ARG A 55 -6.50 -11.33 -5.36
C ARG A 55 -6.11 -10.19 -6.32
N ILE A 56 -5.45 -9.15 -5.80
CA ILE A 56 -5.00 -8.03 -6.61
C ILE A 56 -3.54 -7.73 -6.36
N ILE A 57 -2.74 -7.92 -7.40
CA ILE A 57 -1.30 -7.65 -7.39
C ILE A 57 -1.06 -6.31 -8.09
N CYS A 58 -0.30 -5.44 -7.44
CA CYS A 58 0.09 -4.14 -7.95
C CYS A 58 1.62 -4.11 -8.08
N ILE A 59 2.14 -3.73 -9.24
CA ILE A 59 3.58 -3.72 -9.50
C ILE A 59 3.98 -2.33 -9.99
N ASP A 60 5.02 -1.76 -9.38
CA ASP A 60 5.51 -0.43 -9.75
C ASP A 60 7.03 -0.34 -9.70
N GLY A 61 7.60 0.39 -10.66
CA GLY A 61 9.03 0.69 -10.72
C GLY A 61 9.31 2.09 -10.21
N THR A 62 10.28 2.21 -9.30
CA THR A 62 10.67 3.47 -8.69
C THR A 62 12.13 3.80 -8.98
N HIS A 63 12.32 4.85 -9.78
CA HIS A 63 13.62 5.43 -10.09
C HIS A 63 14.17 6.31 -8.96
N GLY A 64 15.50 6.44 -8.91
CA GLY A 64 16.21 7.42 -8.08
C GLY A 64 16.19 7.10 -6.58
N THR A 65 16.13 5.82 -6.22
CA THR A 65 16.09 5.35 -4.82
C THR A 65 17.47 5.19 -4.18
N ASN A 66 18.53 5.17 -4.99
CA ASN A 66 19.89 4.91 -4.54
C ASN A 66 20.91 5.62 -5.45
N ARG A 67 22.14 5.76 -4.93
CA ARG A 67 23.23 6.50 -5.58
C ARG A 67 23.72 5.86 -6.88
N MET A 68 23.48 4.57 -7.06
CA MET A 68 23.86 3.83 -8.27
C MET A 68 22.80 3.97 -9.37
N ASN A 69 21.69 4.67 -9.07
CA ASN A 69 20.51 4.78 -9.92
C ASN A 69 19.96 3.41 -10.36
N TYR A 70 20.04 2.41 -9.47
CA TYR A 70 19.38 1.13 -9.68
C TYR A 70 17.88 1.27 -9.44
N GLU A 71 17.13 0.44 -10.12
CA GLU A 71 15.67 0.45 -10.15
C GLU A 71 15.12 -0.36 -9.00
N LEU A 72 14.14 0.21 -8.30
CA LEU A 72 13.38 -0.49 -7.27
C LEU A 72 12.02 -0.90 -7.85
N THR A 73 11.80 -2.18 -8.12
CA THR A 73 10.46 -2.72 -8.39
C THR A 73 9.82 -3.14 -7.06
N THR A 74 8.57 -2.78 -6.85
CA THR A 74 7.80 -3.16 -5.66
C THR A 74 6.54 -3.93 -6.06
N ILE A 75 6.31 -5.07 -5.41
CA ILE A 75 5.02 -5.78 -5.45
C ILE A 75 4.20 -5.35 -4.24
N LEU A 76 2.94 -5.00 -4.49
CA LEU A 76 1.97 -4.48 -3.53
C LEU A 76 0.69 -5.29 -3.61
N ILE A 77 0.07 -5.54 -2.45
CA ILE A 77 -1.29 -6.08 -2.35
C ILE A 77 -2.24 -5.04 -1.77
N ARG A 78 -3.54 -5.34 -1.81
CA ARG A 78 -4.57 -4.66 -1.02
C ARG A 78 -4.95 -5.52 0.15
N ASP A 79 -4.68 -5.03 1.34
CA ASP A 79 -4.98 -5.74 2.58
C ASP A 79 -6.48 -5.67 2.93
N GLU A 80 -6.87 -6.24 4.06
CA GLU A 80 -8.23 -6.25 4.58
C GLU A 80 -8.82 -4.86 4.84
N ASP A 81 -7.94 -3.89 5.12
CA ASP A 81 -8.27 -2.48 5.26
C ASP A 81 -8.16 -1.77 3.92
N ASN A 82 -8.09 -2.47 2.79
CA ASN A 82 -8.03 -1.89 1.47
C ASN A 82 -6.92 -0.81 1.32
N LEU A 83 -5.83 -0.97 2.09
CA LEU A 83 -4.60 -0.20 2.04
C LEU A 83 -3.56 -0.96 1.21
N GLY A 84 -2.61 -0.21 0.66
CA GLY A 84 -1.47 -0.79 -0.02
C GLY A 84 -0.44 -1.31 0.96
N PHE A 85 -0.11 -2.60 0.89
CA PHE A 85 0.95 -3.22 1.67
C PHE A 85 2.02 -3.82 0.75
N PRO A 86 3.31 -3.44 0.89
CA PRO A 86 4.38 -4.01 0.08
C PRO A 86 4.67 -5.44 0.50
N VAL A 87 4.83 -6.34 -0.46
CA VAL A 87 5.03 -7.79 -0.20
C VAL A 87 6.26 -8.37 -0.87
N ALA A 88 6.90 -7.64 -1.79
CA ALA A 88 8.22 -8.00 -2.27
C ALA A 88 8.89 -6.78 -2.90
N PHE A 89 10.21 -6.78 -2.89
CA PHE A 89 10.99 -5.78 -3.60
C PHE A 89 12.04 -6.43 -4.48
N LEU A 90 12.43 -5.73 -5.54
CA LEU A 90 13.58 -6.03 -6.39
C LEU A 90 14.38 -4.75 -6.57
N VAL A 91 15.67 -4.80 -6.23
CA VAL A 91 16.65 -3.77 -6.61
C VAL A 91 17.52 -4.32 -7.72
N SER A 92 17.51 -3.68 -8.90
CA SER A 92 18.32 -4.12 -10.05
C SER A 92 18.86 -2.98 -10.88
N ASN A 93 20.01 -3.18 -11.54
CA ASN A 93 20.52 -2.25 -12.55
C ASN A 93 19.85 -2.40 -13.93
N ARG A 94 18.84 -3.27 -14.05
CA ARG A 94 18.02 -3.46 -15.27
C ARG A 94 16.54 -3.20 -14.98
N LEU A 95 15.81 -2.84 -16.04
CA LEU A 95 14.36 -2.65 -16.00
C LEU A 95 13.72 -3.07 -17.32
N ASP A 96 13.74 -4.36 -17.57
CA ASP A 96 13.18 -4.99 -18.75
C ASP A 96 12.41 -6.26 -18.38
N THR A 97 11.74 -6.87 -19.36
CA THR A 97 10.93 -8.08 -19.13
C THR A 97 11.77 -9.25 -18.61
N LEU A 98 13.05 -9.37 -18.99
CA LEU A 98 13.88 -10.50 -18.59
C LEU A 98 14.16 -10.47 -17.09
N ILE A 99 14.59 -9.33 -16.55
CA ILE A 99 14.86 -9.22 -15.11
C ILE A 99 13.58 -9.41 -14.28
N GLN A 100 12.42 -8.98 -14.80
CA GLN A 100 11.13 -9.21 -14.13
C GLN A 100 10.75 -10.70 -14.14
N LYS A 101 11.06 -11.45 -15.21
CA LYS A 101 10.88 -12.90 -15.24
C LYS A 101 11.75 -13.60 -14.20
N VAL A 102 13.04 -13.25 -14.12
CA VAL A 102 13.97 -13.80 -13.11
C VAL A 102 13.44 -13.52 -11.70
N PHE A 103 13.00 -12.29 -11.44
CA PHE A 103 12.44 -11.90 -10.15
C PHE A 103 11.18 -12.69 -9.79
N PHE A 104 10.21 -12.79 -10.68
CA PHE A 104 8.98 -13.55 -10.40
C PHE A 104 9.23 -15.05 -10.32
N ALA A 105 10.21 -15.59 -11.04
CA ALA A 105 10.57 -17.00 -10.96
C ALA A 105 11.15 -17.33 -9.58
N ALA A 106 12.10 -16.51 -9.11
CA ALA A 106 12.67 -16.65 -7.77
C ALA A 106 11.60 -16.45 -6.67
N LEU A 107 10.65 -15.53 -6.86
CA LEU A 107 9.53 -15.35 -5.93
C LEU A 107 8.62 -16.59 -5.88
N LYS A 108 8.29 -17.15 -7.04
CA LYS A 108 7.49 -18.39 -7.14
C LYS A 108 8.19 -19.56 -6.45
N GLU A 109 9.50 -19.67 -6.62
CA GLU A 109 10.32 -20.68 -5.94
C GLU A 109 10.31 -20.50 -4.42
N LYS A 110 10.52 -19.26 -3.93
CA LYS A 110 10.43 -18.93 -2.49
C LYS A 110 9.11 -19.35 -1.87
N LEU A 111 8.00 -19.14 -2.59
CA LEU A 111 6.66 -19.49 -2.11
C LEU A 111 6.34 -20.99 -2.27
N GLY A 112 7.05 -21.71 -3.14
CA GLY A 112 6.75 -23.10 -3.49
C GLY A 112 5.44 -23.31 -4.27
N HIS A 113 4.76 -22.24 -4.68
CA HIS A 113 3.49 -22.31 -5.42
C HIS A 113 3.28 -21.08 -6.31
N ILE A 114 2.35 -21.20 -7.27
CA ILE A 114 1.94 -20.08 -8.14
C ILE A 114 1.02 -19.10 -7.41
N ILE A 115 1.11 -17.83 -7.77
CA ILE A 115 0.23 -16.79 -7.25
C ILE A 115 -0.97 -16.63 -8.18
N GLU A 116 -2.12 -17.13 -7.75
CA GLU A 116 -3.39 -17.01 -8.46
C GLU A 116 -4.04 -15.65 -8.18
N ALA A 117 -3.62 -14.64 -8.93
CA ALA A 117 -4.24 -13.32 -8.91
C ALA A 117 -5.44 -13.24 -9.86
N GLU A 118 -6.49 -12.52 -9.47
CA GLU A 118 -7.59 -12.17 -10.39
C GLU A 118 -7.22 -10.95 -11.24
N TYR A 119 -6.44 -10.03 -10.66
CA TYR A 119 -6.07 -8.76 -11.27
C TYR A 119 -4.59 -8.45 -11.05
N VAL A 120 -3.94 -7.95 -12.10
CA VAL A 120 -2.58 -7.41 -12.04
C VAL A 120 -2.60 -5.98 -12.54
N MET A 121 -2.26 -5.03 -11.66
CA MET A 121 -2.16 -3.61 -11.97
C MET A 121 -0.70 -3.18 -12.09
N SER A 122 -0.34 -2.54 -13.20
CA SER A 122 0.98 -1.96 -13.42
C SER A 122 0.89 -0.62 -14.15
N ASP A 123 2.03 -0.02 -14.49
CA ASP A 123 2.08 1.01 -15.52
C ASP A 123 1.70 0.45 -16.91
N ASP A 124 1.78 1.30 -17.93
CA ASP A 124 1.45 0.94 -19.31
C ASP A 124 2.55 0.12 -20.01
N ASP A 125 3.70 -0.07 -19.36
CA ASP A 125 4.80 -0.85 -19.90
C ASP A 125 4.46 -2.36 -19.85
N PRO A 126 4.66 -3.10 -20.95
CA PRO A 126 4.38 -4.53 -20.98
C PRO A 126 5.27 -5.38 -20.07
N LYS A 127 6.44 -4.89 -19.64
CA LYS A 127 7.47 -5.69 -18.94
C LYS A 127 6.94 -6.44 -17.71
N TYR A 128 6.12 -5.80 -16.88
CA TYR A 128 5.63 -6.41 -15.64
C TYR A 128 4.56 -7.47 -15.92
N TYR A 129 3.50 -7.09 -16.64
CA TYR A 129 2.38 -8.00 -16.90
C TYR A 129 2.80 -9.20 -17.74
N ASN A 130 3.62 -8.99 -18.77
CA ASN A 130 4.09 -10.07 -19.64
C ASN A 130 5.02 -11.04 -18.90
N ALA A 131 5.90 -10.54 -18.02
CA ALA A 131 6.71 -11.41 -17.18
C ALA A 131 5.84 -12.19 -16.17
N TRP A 132 4.85 -11.54 -15.56
CA TRP A 132 3.96 -12.17 -14.59
C TRP A 132 3.19 -13.37 -15.17
N ILE A 133 2.52 -13.18 -16.31
CA ILE A 133 1.73 -14.24 -16.94
C ILE A 133 2.60 -15.40 -17.42
N ASP A 134 3.84 -15.11 -17.85
CA ASP A 134 4.77 -16.13 -18.34
C ASP A 134 5.34 -17.00 -17.21
N ILE A 135 5.51 -16.44 -16.01
CA ILE A 135 6.05 -17.18 -14.87
C ILE A 135 4.97 -17.87 -14.04
N MET A 136 3.87 -17.15 -13.75
CA MET A 136 2.82 -17.68 -12.89
C MET A 136 1.98 -18.73 -13.60
N LYS A 137 1.81 -18.63 -14.93
CA LYS A 137 1.10 -19.60 -15.79
C LYS A 137 -0.19 -20.15 -15.16
N THR A 138 -1.00 -19.26 -14.59
CA THR A 138 -2.27 -19.61 -13.96
C THR A 138 -3.27 -20.11 -15.01
N GLU A 139 -4.16 -21.03 -14.63
CA GLU A 139 -5.19 -21.57 -15.53
C GLU A 139 -6.05 -20.44 -16.13
N ARG A 140 -6.49 -19.53 -15.27
CA ARG A 140 -7.16 -18.28 -15.66
C ARG A 140 -6.15 -17.15 -15.62
N LYS A 141 -5.94 -16.50 -16.77
CA LYS A 141 -5.08 -15.30 -16.84
C LYS A 141 -5.68 -14.16 -16.01
N PRO A 142 -4.87 -13.49 -15.16
CA PRO A 142 -5.33 -12.32 -14.44
C PRO A 142 -5.73 -11.22 -15.42
N ARG A 143 -6.74 -10.43 -15.09
CA ARG A 143 -7.08 -9.25 -15.90
C ARG A 143 -6.06 -8.13 -15.68
N ARG A 144 -5.48 -7.62 -16.76
CA ARG A 144 -4.56 -6.48 -16.71
C ARG A 144 -5.30 -5.19 -16.39
N LEU A 145 -4.78 -4.42 -15.43
CA LEU A 145 -5.24 -3.08 -15.10
C LEU A 145 -4.09 -2.07 -15.24
N LEU A 146 -4.37 -0.88 -15.78
CA LEU A 146 -3.43 0.22 -15.82
C LEU A 146 -3.60 1.14 -14.62
N CYS A 147 -2.49 1.52 -14.01
CA CYS A 147 -2.47 2.54 -12.97
C CYS A 147 -3.03 3.87 -13.51
N SER A 148 -4.12 4.38 -12.91
CA SER A 148 -4.84 5.56 -13.40
C SER A 148 -3.96 6.82 -13.47
N TRP A 149 -2.97 6.98 -12.58
CA TRP A 149 -2.01 8.07 -12.66
C TRP A 149 -1.09 7.95 -13.86
N HIS A 150 -0.55 6.76 -14.15
CA HIS A 150 0.30 6.55 -15.32
C HIS A 150 -0.45 6.88 -16.61
N VAL A 151 -1.72 6.46 -16.70
CA VAL A 151 -2.60 6.81 -17.83
C VAL A 151 -2.76 8.34 -17.95
N ILE A 152 -3.14 9.01 -16.85
CA ILE A 152 -3.32 10.48 -16.85
C ILE A 152 -1.99 11.21 -17.12
N ASN A 153 -0.87 10.70 -16.61
CA ASN A 153 0.46 11.28 -16.79
C ASN A 153 0.88 11.17 -18.26
N ASN A 154 0.68 10.00 -18.89
CA ASN A 154 0.95 9.81 -20.31
C ASN A 154 0.10 10.76 -21.16
N TRP A 155 -1.19 10.92 -20.87
CA TRP A 155 -2.02 11.93 -21.53
C TRP A 155 -1.48 13.35 -21.33
N ASN A 156 -1.03 13.70 -20.11
CA ASN A 156 -0.46 15.02 -19.82
C ASN A 156 0.87 15.30 -20.51
N ILE A 157 1.70 14.28 -20.72
CA ILE A 157 2.94 14.41 -21.48
C ILE A 157 2.60 14.66 -22.94
N GLN A 158 1.74 13.82 -23.51
CA GLN A 158 1.42 13.84 -24.94
C GLN A 158 0.60 15.08 -25.34
N ARG A 159 -0.18 15.66 -24.41
CA ARG A 159 -0.89 16.92 -24.65
C ARG A 159 0.03 18.07 -25.06
N ARG A 160 1.28 18.08 -24.57
CA ARG A 160 2.22 19.20 -24.78
C ARG A 160 2.62 19.32 -26.24
N SER A 161 2.80 18.18 -26.92
CA SER A 161 3.23 18.13 -28.32
C SER A 161 2.08 17.87 -29.30
N LYS A 162 0.97 17.25 -28.86
CA LYS A 162 -0.11 16.81 -29.77
C LYS A 162 -1.35 17.70 -29.79
N LEU A 163 -1.60 18.51 -28.76
CA LEU A 163 -2.63 19.53 -28.78
C LEU A 163 -2.01 20.87 -29.16
N LYS A 164 -2.59 21.56 -30.15
CA LYS A 164 -2.10 22.86 -30.64
C LYS A 164 -2.71 24.01 -29.86
N LYS A 165 -4.03 24.00 -29.64
CA LYS A 165 -4.79 25.07 -29.00
C LYS A 165 -4.59 25.05 -27.49
N GLN A 166 -4.27 26.22 -26.93
CA GLN A 166 -4.00 26.37 -25.50
C GLN A 166 -5.22 26.04 -24.63
N GLU A 167 -6.42 26.42 -25.07
CA GLU A 167 -7.66 26.13 -24.37
C GLU A 167 -7.90 24.62 -24.22
N ASN A 168 -7.71 23.86 -25.30
CA ASN A 168 -7.83 22.41 -25.30
C ASN A 168 -6.80 21.75 -24.37
N ARG A 169 -5.56 22.27 -24.29
CA ARG A 169 -4.55 21.79 -23.35
C ARG A 169 -4.96 21.96 -21.88
N LEU A 170 -5.60 23.08 -21.56
CA LEU A 170 -6.09 23.39 -20.21
C LEU A 170 -7.28 22.49 -19.84
N LYS A 171 -8.23 22.30 -20.76
CA LYS A 171 -9.45 21.50 -20.54
C LYS A 171 -9.21 20.00 -20.57
N MET A 172 -8.27 19.49 -21.37
CA MET A 172 -8.04 18.04 -21.60
C MET A 172 -7.97 17.23 -20.30
N LYS A 173 -7.21 17.71 -19.31
CA LYS A 173 -7.00 16.98 -18.05
C LYS A 173 -8.30 16.77 -17.27
N LYS A 174 -9.23 17.73 -17.35
CA LYS A 174 -10.55 17.63 -16.71
C LYS A 174 -11.42 16.64 -17.49
N GLU A 175 -11.54 16.82 -18.80
CA GLU A 175 -12.39 15.98 -19.66
C GLU A 175 -11.95 14.50 -19.62
N MET A 176 -10.67 14.23 -19.82
CA MET A 176 -10.15 12.86 -19.79
C MET A 176 -10.28 12.20 -18.41
N ARG A 177 -10.22 12.97 -17.33
CA ARG A 177 -10.50 12.45 -15.99
C ARG A 177 -11.97 12.13 -15.78
N ASN A 178 -12.88 12.92 -16.35
CA ASN A 178 -14.31 12.63 -16.31
C ASN A 178 -14.61 11.32 -17.04
N ILE A 179 -14.06 11.17 -18.26
CA ILE A 179 -14.16 9.92 -19.03
C ILE A 179 -13.58 8.74 -18.23
N LEU A 180 -12.37 8.86 -17.69
CA LEU A 180 -11.73 7.78 -16.93
C LEU A 180 -12.51 7.35 -15.69
N LYS A 181 -13.09 8.31 -14.97
CA LYS A 181 -13.79 8.06 -13.69
C LYS A 181 -15.26 7.71 -13.85
N GLU A 182 -15.82 7.82 -15.05
CA GLU A 182 -17.22 7.45 -15.29
C GLU A 182 -17.42 5.96 -14.98
N THR A 183 -18.53 5.68 -14.28
CA THR A 183 -18.88 4.36 -13.75
C THR A 183 -19.99 3.69 -14.56
N LYS A 184 -20.72 4.43 -15.39
CA LYS A 184 -21.76 3.90 -16.27
C LYS A 184 -21.22 3.78 -17.70
N VAL A 185 -21.40 2.61 -18.33
CA VAL A 185 -20.85 2.32 -19.66
C VAL A 185 -21.48 3.24 -20.71
N GLU A 186 -22.78 3.48 -20.65
CA GLU A 186 -23.50 4.33 -21.61
C GLU A 186 -23.00 5.77 -21.54
N LYS A 187 -22.85 6.29 -20.32
CA LYS A 187 -22.34 7.66 -20.11
C LYS A 187 -20.87 7.78 -20.49
N PHE A 188 -20.08 6.74 -20.26
CA PHE A 188 -18.68 6.69 -20.69
C PHE A 188 -18.59 6.81 -22.22
N ILE A 189 -19.42 6.07 -22.96
CA ILE A 189 -19.48 6.12 -24.42
C ILE A 189 -19.87 7.53 -24.87
N GLU A 190 -20.93 8.10 -24.29
CA GLU A 190 -21.39 9.46 -24.60
C GLU A 190 -20.28 10.52 -24.38
N LEU A 191 -19.62 10.51 -23.22
CA LEU A 191 -18.54 11.45 -22.90
C LEU A 191 -17.34 11.29 -23.85
N LYS A 192 -17.01 10.05 -24.21
CA LYS A 192 -15.94 9.73 -25.16
C LYS A 192 -16.26 10.29 -26.55
N GLU A 193 -17.45 10.02 -27.08
CA GLU A 193 -17.84 10.50 -28.42
C GLU A 193 -17.92 12.03 -28.47
N ASN A 194 -18.51 12.67 -27.45
CA ASN A 194 -18.55 14.13 -27.36
C ASN A 194 -17.14 14.74 -27.36
N TYR A 195 -16.20 14.16 -26.61
CA TYR A 195 -14.83 14.65 -26.58
C TYR A 195 -14.09 14.41 -27.91
N PHE A 196 -14.37 13.29 -28.59
CA PHE A 196 -13.79 13.01 -29.90
C PHE A 196 -14.31 13.97 -30.96
N ASN A 197 -15.61 14.25 -30.98
CA ASN A 197 -16.22 15.24 -31.88
C ASN A 197 -15.63 16.63 -31.64
N HIS A 198 -15.52 17.06 -30.38
CA HIS A 198 -14.85 18.32 -30.02
C HIS A 198 -13.42 18.40 -30.58
N LEU A 199 -12.61 17.34 -30.44
CA LEU A 199 -11.26 17.33 -31.00
C LEU A 199 -11.24 17.35 -32.53
N MET A 200 -12.24 16.78 -33.21
CA MET A 200 -12.37 16.82 -34.67
C MET A 200 -12.73 18.22 -35.16
N GLU A 201 -13.76 18.84 -34.56
CA GLU A 201 -14.20 20.21 -34.86
C GLU A 201 -13.07 21.23 -34.63
N GLU A 202 -12.28 21.01 -33.59
CA GLU A 202 -11.14 21.85 -33.23
C GLU A 202 -9.87 21.58 -34.06
N ASN A 203 -9.90 20.64 -35.00
CA ASN A 203 -8.77 20.19 -35.83
C ASN A 203 -7.56 19.66 -35.02
N GLU A 204 -7.80 19.05 -33.86
CA GLU A 204 -6.80 18.48 -32.94
C GLU A 204 -6.50 16.99 -33.24
N PHE A 205 -6.41 16.63 -34.53
CA PHE A 205 -6.31 15.24 -34.99
C PHE A 205 -5.11 14.46 -34.44
N SER A 206 -3.99 15.12 -34.15
CA SER A 206 -2.79 14.46 -33.63
C SER A 206 -3.02 13.83 -32.25
N PHE A 207 -3.73 14.52 -31.37
CA PHE A 207 -4.08 14.00 -30.06
C PHE A 207 -5.21 12.97 -30.14
N LEU A 208 -6.22 13.20 -30.99
CA LEU A 208 -7.29 12.24 -31.23
C LEU A 208 -6.74 10.89 -31.74
N ASN A 209 -5.86 10.90 -32.74
CA ASN A 209 -5.23 9.71 -33.28
C ASN A 209 -4.37 9.00 -32.24
N TYR A 210 -3.69 9.75 -31.37
CA TYR A 210 -2.98 9.18 -30.24
C TYR A 210 -3.92 8.46 -29.26
N LEU A 211 -5.06 9.05 -28.91
CA LEU A 211 -6.04 8.42 -28.02
C LEU A 211 -6.61 7.13 -28.64
N LYS A 212 -7.07 7.21 -29.90
CA LYS A 212 -7.59 6.05 -30.66
C LYS A 212 -6.54 4.94 -30.73
N LYS A 213 -5.30 5.27 -31.07
CA LYS A 213 -4.22 4.31 -31.22
C LYS A 213 -3.73 3.70 -29.91
N ASN A 214 -3.85 4.34 -28.74
CA ASN A 214 -3.18 3.83 -27.53
C ASN A 214 -4.14 3.45 -26.37
N TYR A 215 -5.37 3.98 -26.35
CA TYR A 215 -6.31 3.80 -25.24
C TYR A 215 -7.69 3.32 -25.67
N PHE A 216 -8.10 3.63 -26.90
CA PHE A 216 -9.43 3.31 -27.43
C PHE A 216 -9.35 2.41 -28.68
N GLN A 217 -8.35 1.52 -28.73
CA GLN A 217 -8.15 0.61 -29.86
C GLN A 217 -9.27 -0.45 -29.94
N ASN A 218 -9.64 -1.02 -28.81
CA ASN A 218 -10.62 -2.09 -28.65
C ASN A 218 -11.15 -2.10 -27.21
N GLU A 219 -12.17 -2.92 -26.95
CA GLU A 219 -12.81 -3.05 -25.65
C GLU A 219 -11.84 -3.56 -24.57
N ASP A 220 -11.03 -4.58 -24.87
CA ASP A 220 -10.04 -5.13 -23.94
C ASP A 220 -9.10 -4.05 -23.39
N ARG A 221 -8.62 -3.15 -24.26
CA ARG A 221 -7.75 -2.05 -23.89
C ARG A 221 -8.48 -1.02 -23.03
N ILE A 222 -9.74 -0.70 -23.34
CA ILE A 222 -10.58 0.22 -22.55
C ILE A 222 -10.81 -0.36 -21.16
N MET A 223 -11.13 -1.65 -21.09
CA MET A 223 -11.32 -2.41 -19.86
C MET A 223 -10.07 -2.37 -18.95
N MET A 224 -8.88 -2.14 -19.50
CA MET A 224 -7.67 -1.99 -18.68
C MET A 224 -7.63 -0.70 -17.89
N TRP A 225 -8.32 0.39 -18.25
CA TRP A 225 -8.15 1.71 -17.58
C TRP A 225 -9.44 2.41 -17.16
N ALA A 226 -10.55 2.20 -17.84
CA ALA A 226 -11.81 2.89 -17.57
C ALA A 226 -12.53 2.32 -16.33
N HIS A 227 -13.06 3.19 -15.47
CA HIS A 227 -13.67 2.78 -14.20
C HIS A 227 -15.00 2.03 -14.34
N CYS A 228 -15.78 2.33 -15.39
CA CYS A 228 -17.04 1.64 -15.69
C CYS A 228 -16.87 0.12 -15.89
N PHE A 229 -15.67 -0.33 -16.27
CA PHE A 229 -15.37 -1.76 -16.41
C PHE A 229 -14.63 -2.36 -15.19
N ARG A 230 -14.40 -1.58 -14.13
CA ARG A 230 -13.65 -1.95 -12.91
C ARG A 230 -14.51 -1.99 -11.64
N ILE A 231 -15.84 -1.88 -11.80
CA ILE A 231 -16.78 -1.94 -10.68
C ILE A 231 -16.58 -3.27 -9.93
N ASN A 232 -16.59 -3.23 -8.59
CA ASN A 232 -16.36 -4.37 -7.70
C ASN A 232 -14.96 -4.99 -7.74
N VAL A 233 -14.00 -4.44 -8.51
CA VAL A 233 -12.61 -4.90 -8.46
C VAL A 233 -11.97 -4.57 -7.10
N GLY A 234 -12.30 -3.42 -6.50
CA GLY A 234 -11.71 -2.96 -5.24
C GLY A 234 -10.41 -2.16 -5.40
N ILE A 235 -9.96 -1.95 -6.65
CA ILE A 235 -8.91 -0.99 -7.01
C ILE A 235 -9.39 -0.13 -8.17
N ASN A 236 -9.90 1.05 -7.83
CA ASN A 236 -10.22 2.10 -8.80
C ASN A 236 -9.21 3.25 -8.76
N THR A 237 -8.26 3.23 -7.83
CA THR A 237 -7.23 4.26 -7.72
C THR A 237 -5.90 3.63 -7.39
N ASN A 238 -4.84 4.27 -7.86
CA ASN A 238 -3.46 3.92 -7.57
C ASN A 238 -2.92 4.56 -6.28
N MET A 239 -3.83 5.00 -5.38
CA MET A 239 -3.49 5.65 -4.12
C MET A 239 -2.53 4.81 -3.26
N ALA A 240 -2.62 3.48 -3.34
CA ALA A 240 -1.74 2.56 -2.64
C ALA A 240 -0.26 2.70 -3.06
N ILE A 241 0.01 2.60 -4.37
CA ILE A 241 1.35 2.76 -4.95
C ILE A 241 1.86 4.19 -4.75
N GLU A 242 1.04 5.20 -5.05
CA GLU A 242 1.44 6.61 -4.87
C GLU A 242 1.75 6.93 -3.42
N SER A 243 0.92 6.45 -2.49
CA SER A 243 1.16 6.66 -1.06
C SER A 243 2.43 5.96 -0.62
N LEU A 244 2.74 4.76 -1.11
CA LEU A 244 3.98 4.06 -0.77
C LEU A 244 5.19 4.82 -1.32
N ASN A 245 5.19 5.16 -2.62
CA ASN A 245 6.27 5.91 -3.25
C ASN A 245 6.48 7.27 -2.58
N LYS A 246 5.39 7.93 -2.15
CA LYS A 246 5.48 9.18 -1.40
C LYS A 246 6.12 8.98 -0.04
N VAL A 247 5.71 7.96 0.72
CA VAL A 247 6.33 7.63 2.02
C VAL A 247 7.81 7.28 1.84
N LEU A 248 8.15 6.45 0.85
CA LEU A 248 9.52 6.08 0.56
C LEU A 248 10.38 7.30 0.18
N LYS A 249 9.97 8.07 -0.83
CA LYS A 249 10.76 9.21 -1.35
C LYS A 249 10.80 10.40 -0.40
N HIS A 250 9.69 10.75 0.25
CA HIS A 250 9.61 11.98 1.05
C HIS A 250 9.83 11.74 2.54
N ASN A 251 9.31 10.65 3.11
CA ASN A 251 9.40 10.44 4.56
C ASN A 251 10.69 9.71 4.92
N LYS A 252 10.96 8.58 4.26
CA LYS A 252 12.12 7.73 4.54
C LYS A 252 13.40 8.32 3.93
N MET A 253 13.40 8.57 2.62
CA MET A 253 14.58 9.09 1.93
C MET A 253 14.79 10.60 2.09
N LYS A 254 13.76 11.36 2.52
CA LYS A 254 13.79 12.83 2.59
C LYS A 254 14.27 13.50 1.29
N GLY A 255 13.97 12.89 0.15
CA GLY A 255 14.42 13.32 -1.18
C GLY A 255 15.90 13.05 -1.47
N ASN A 256 16.67 12.48 -0.53
CA ASN A 256 18.06 12.13 -0.74
C ASN A 256 18.19 10.94 -1.69
N ARG A 257 18.86 11.14 -2.82
CA ARG A 257 19.12 10.09 -3.81
C ARG A 257 20.47 9.41 -3.61
N ASN A 258 21.34 9.95 -2.76
CA ASN A 258 22.66 9.41 -2.48
C ASN A 258 22.60 8.33 -1.37
N ILE A 259 21.75 7.33 -1.57
CA ILE A 259 21.56 6.22 -0.61
C ILE A 259 22.32 4.99 -1.12
N ARG A 260 23.06 4.33 -0.23
CA ARG A 260 23.75 3.06 -0.54
C ARG A 260 22.75 1.92 -0.59
N ILE A 261 23.04 0.85 -1.32
CA ILE A 261 22.07 -0.24 -1.54
C ILE A 261 21.69 -0.91 -0.22
N GLU A 262 22.66 -1.24 0.64
CA GLU A 262 22.41 -1.82 1.97
C GLU A 262 21.47 -0.95 2.81
N LYS A 263 21.68 0.37 2.82
CA LYS A 263 20.82 1.30 3.55
C LYS A 263 19.42 1.39 2.94
N LEU A 264 19.31 1.27 1.61
CA LEU A 264 18.00 1.17 0.97
C LEU A 264 17.28 -0.10 1.43
N LEU A 265 17.97 -1.24 1.51
CA LEU A 265 17.40 -2.50 1.99
C LEU A 265 16.89 -2.39 3.43
N ASP A 266 17.67 -1.78 4.34
CA ASP A 266 17.23 -1.50 5.72
C ASP A 266 15.98 -0.61 5.74
N MET A 267 15.93 0.45 4.92
CA MET A 267 14.77 1.35 4.84
C MET A 267 13.51 0.66 4.31
N LEU A 268 13.64 -0.37 3.46
CA LEU A 268 12.50 -1.16 2.96
C LEU A 268 11.93 -2.06 4.05
N GLU A 269 12.78 -2.64 4.90
CA GLU A 269 12.41 -3.41 6.09
C GLU A 269 11.68 -2.53 7.11
N GLU A 270 12.26 -1.37 7.45
CA GLU A 270 11.60 -0.40 8.34
C GLU A 270 10.25 0.08 7.80
N LEU A 271 10.10 0.22 6.47
CA LEU A 271 8.85 0.62 5.84
C LEU A 271 7.74 -0.40 6.09
N VAL A 272 8.08 -1.69 6.09
CA VAL A 272 7.14 -2.80 6.35
C VAL A 272 6.76 -2.82 7.82
N ASN A 273 7.74 -2.66 8.71
CA ASN A 273 7.50 -2.59 10.16
C ASN A 273 6.63 -1.39 10.52
N GLU A 274 6.87 -0.20 9.95
CA GLU A 274 6.01 0.97 10.14
C GLU A 274 4.57 0.74 9.65
N LYS A 275 4.40 0.04 8.53
CA LYS A 275 3.09 -0.31 7.99
C LYS A 275 2.34 -1.26 8.93
N MET A 276 3.02 -2.27 9.47
CA MET A 276 2.45 -3.20 10.45
C MET A 276 2.10 -2.48 11.76
N TRP A 277 3.01 -1.66 12.31
CA TRP A 277 2.72 -0.87 13.50
C TRP A 277 1.52 0.05 13.32
N LYS A 278 1.45 0.72 12.17
CA LYS A 278 0.30 1.58 11.85
C LYS A 278 -1.00 0.78 11.75
N LYS A 279 -0.96 -0.45 11.24
CA LYS A 279 -2.11 -1.36 11.19
C LYS A 279 -2.58 -1.73 12.61
N ILE A 280 -1.66 -2.16 13.47
CA ILE A 280 -1.95 -2.52 14.88
C ILE A 280 -2.58 -1.31 15.58
N LEU A 281 -1.95 -0.14 15.49
CA LEU A 281 -2.47 1.09 16.08
C LEU A 281 -3.85 1.46 15.54
N ASN A 282 -4.12 1.27 14.24
CA ASN A 282 -5.43 1.56 13.66
C ASN A 282 -6.50 0.56 14.11
N THR A 283 -6.13 -0.69 14.36
CA THR A 283 -7.06 -1.75 14.76
C THR A 283 -7.44 -1.64 16.23
N GLU A 284 -6.45 -1.36 17.09
CA GLU A 284 -6.64 -1.25 18.54
C GLU A 284 -7.27 0.09 18.95
N ARG A 285 -7.03 1.17 18.19
CA ARG A 285 -7.58 2.48 18.54
C ARG A 285 -9.00 2.65 18.02
N PRO A 286 -9.99 2.91 18.89
CA PRO A 286 -11.34 3.20 18.44
C PRO A 286 -11.42 4.44 17.54
N ASN A 287 -10.48 5.39 17.62
CA ASN A 287 -10.47 6.59 16.78
C ASN A 287 -9.16 6.72 16.00
N ALA A 288 -8.83 5.73 15.15
CA ALA A 288 -7.62 5.75 14.32
C ALA A 288 -7.48 7.01 13.43
N ASN A 289 -8.58 7.74 13.20
CA ASN A 289 -8.65 8.99 12.40
C ASN A 289 -8.00 8.86 11.01
N ASN A 290 -7.91 7.63 10.51
CA ASN A 290 -7.39 7.32 9.19
C ASN A 290 -8.44 7.65 8.12
N TYR A 291 -8.03 7.64 6.86
CA TYR A 291 -8.89 8.03 5.74
C TYR A 291 -10.20 7.23 5.72
N GLN A 292 -10.16 5.93 5.99
CA GLN A 292 -11.33 5.07 5.93
C GLN A 292 -12.29 5.28 7.09
N HIS A 293 -11.77 5.51 8.30
CA HIS A 293 -12.59 5.95 9.42
C HIS A 293 -13.30 7.25 9.10
N LYS A 294 -12.61 8.24 8.50
CA LYS A 294 -13.23 9.50 8.09
C LYS A 294 -14.35 9.29 7.07
N VAL A 295 -14.08 8.50 6.02
CA VAL A 295 -15.09 8.17 5.00
C VAL A 295 -16.30 7.47 5.61
N THR A 296 -16.07 6.49 6.49
CA THR A 296 -17.12 5.72 7.17
C THR A 296 -17.92 6.60 8.13
N ALA A 297 -17.26 7.46 8.92
CA ALA A 297 -17.92 8.40 9.82
C ALA A 297 -18.74 9.46 9.07
N GLU A 298 -18.22 10.00 7.97
CA GLU A 298 -18.98 10.90 7.10
C GLU A 298 -20.20 10.21 6.47
N ALA A 299 -20.06 8.95 6.07
CA ALA A 299 -21.17 8.15 5.55
C ALA A 299 -22.23 7.87 6.62
N HIS A 300 -21.81 7.58 7.85
CA HIS A 300 -22.70 7.43 9.01
C HIS A 300 -23.52 8.71 9.23
N LYS A 301 -22.85 9.87 9.37
CA LYS A 301 -23.53 11.16 9.58
C LYS A 301 -24.54 11.49 8.48
N LYS A 302 -24.22 11.15 7.22
CA LYS A 302 -25.17 11.31 6.11
C LYS A 302 -26.39 10.41 6.26
N ALA A 303 -26.20 9.19 6.76
CA ALA A 303 -27.29 8.23 6.96
C ALA A 303 -28.22 8.61 8.12
N GLU A 304 -27.72 9.27 9.17
CA GLU A 304 -28.57 9.78 10.26
C GLU A 304 -29.65 10.75 9.74
N ASN A 305 -29.33 11.49 8.68
CA ASN A 305 -30.25 12.41 8.01
C ASN A 305 -31.18 11.72 6.99
N MET A 306 -31.04 10.42 6.75
CA MET A 306 -31.87 9.64 5.81
C MET A 306 -33.03 8.95 6.54
N THR A 307 -33.95 9.73 7.09
CA THR A 307 -35.15 9.22 7.77
C THR A 307 -36.18 8.68 6.77
N ASN A 308 -36.84 7.56 7.10
CA ASN A 308 -37.89 6.91 6.29
C ASN A 308 -37.50 6.65 4.83
N CYS A 309 -36.22 6.34 4.59
CA CYS A 309 -35.66 6.10 3.27
C CYS A 309 -35.39 4.62 2.98
N VAL A 310 -35.78 3.71 3.88
CA VAL A 310 -35.47 2.28 3.83
C VAL A 310 -36.76 1.48 3.86
N ASP A 311 -36.96 0.64 2.83
CA ASP A 311 -38.06 -0.31 2.75
C ASP A 311 -37.50 -1.74 2.75
N THR A 312 -38.08 -2.62 3.56
CA THR A 312 -37.74 -4.06 3.56
C THR A 312 -38.43 -4.72 2.38
N ILE A 313 -37.65 -5.36 1.49
CA ILE A 313 -38.19 -6.10 0.34
C ILE A 313 -38.44 -7.55 0.75
N GLU A 314 -37.39 -8.18 1.28
CA GLU A 314 -37.34 -9.58 1.71
C GLU A 314 -36.41 -9.68 2.93
N PHE A 315 -36.41 -10.82 3.61
CA PHE A 315 -35.46 -11.05 4.71
C PHE A 315 -34.01 -10.82 4.26
N GLY A 316 -33.33 -9.88 4.92
CA GLY A 316 -31.96 -9.50 4.59
C GLY A 316 -31.80 -8.71 3.29
N LYS A 317 -32.88 -8.20 2.66
CA LYS A 317 -32.80 -7.32 1.48
C LYS A 317 -33.63 -6.06 1.67
N PHE A 318 -32.99 -4.92 1.41
CA PHE A 318 -33.54 -3.60 1.64
C PHE A 318 -33.44 -2.73 0.39
N ARG A 319 -34.47 -1.94 0.15
CA ARG A 319 -34.50 -0.87 -0.84
C ARG A 319 -34.23 0.45 -0.14
N VAL A 320 -33.18 1.16 -0.56
CA VAL A 320 -32.81 2.44 0.04
C VAL A 320 -32.93 3.56 -0.98
N LYS A 321 -33.71 4.60 -0.67
CA LYS A 321 -33.87 5.79 -1.53
C LYS A 321 -32.59 6.62 -1.51
N SER A 322 -32.19 7.14 -2.67
CA SER A 322 -31.04 8.05 -2.75
C SER A 322 -31.31 9.34 -1.98
N SER A 323 -30.26 10.01 -1.52
CA SER A 323 -30.39 11.34 -0.88
C SER A 323 -30.94 12.43 -1.81
N THR A 324 -30.95 12.18 -3.12
CA THR A 324 -31.57 13.07 -4.13
C THR A 324 -33.01 12.69 -4.45
N GLY A 325 -33.51 11.56 -3.93
CA GLY A 325 -34.83 11.02 -4.19
C GLY A 325 -35.04 10.42 -5.59
N LYS A 326 -34.05 10.52 -6.48
CA LYS A 326 -34.18 10.18 -7.92
C LYS A 326 -34.01 8.70 -8.24
N HIS A 327 -33.31 7.95 -7.39
CA HIS A 327 -32.99 6.54 -7.63
C HIS A 327 -33.05 5.75 -6.34
N PHE A 328 -33.09 4.43 -6.45
CA PHE A 328 -33.02 3.50 -5.34
C PHE A 328 -31.78 2.61 -5.46
N TYR A 329 -31.26 2.16 -4.34
CA TYR A 329 -30.16 1.20 -4.25
C TYR A 329 -30.61 -0.02 -3.48
N CYS A 330 -30.23 -1.21 -3.94
CA CYS A 330 -30.41 -2.43 -3.15
C CYS A 330 -29.27 -2.59 -2.14
N VAL A 331 -29.62 -2.92 -0.90
CA VAL A 331 -28.69 -3.37 0.13
C VAL A 331 -29.10 -4.78 0.53
N SER A 332 -28.16 -5.72 0.42
CA SER A 332 -28.38 -7.12 0.78
C SER A 332 -27.42 -7.52 1.89
N TYR A 333 -27.91 -8.31 2.82
CA TYR A 333 -27.13 -8.89 3.89
C TYR A 333 -26.19 -9.97 3.37
N ASN A 334 -24.98 -10.04 3.94
CA ASN A 334 -23.96 -11.00 3.55
C ASN A 334 -23.60 -11.89 4.76
N LEU A 335 -23.83 -13.20 4.60
CA LEU A 335 -23.71 -14.23 5.66
C LEU A 335 -22.25 -14.53 6.07
N ILE A 336 -21.26 -13.98 5.38
CA ILE A 336 -19.86 -14.39 5.47
C ILE A 336 -19.03 -13.56 6.48
N CYS A 337 -19.60 -12.51 7.13
CA CYS A 337 -18.86 -11.71 8.12
C CYS A 337 -19.05 -12.21 9.56
N ASP A 338 -17.94 -12.49 10.24
CA ASP A 338 -17.83 -12.77 11.68
C ASP A 338 -18.32 -11.59 12.53
N LYS A 339 -18.91 -11.89 13.70
CA LYS A 339 -19.43 -10.93 14.69
C LYS A 339 -18.34 -9.99 15.20
N ASP A 340 -17.10 -10.45 15.26
CA ASP A 340 -15.95 -9.68 15.75
C ASP A 340 -15.10 -9.03 14.64
N CYS A 341 -15.52 -9.12 13.37
CA CYS A 341 -14.77 -8.52 12.27
C CYS A 341 -14.69 -7.00 12.40
N ARG A 342 -13.46 -6.48 12.50
CA ARG A 342 -13.17 -5.03 12.59
C ARG A 342 -12.60 -4.41 11.30
N SER A 343 -12.59 -5.16 10.19
CA SER A 343 -12.13 -4.66 8.90
C SER A 343 -13.07 -3.58 8.37
N MET A 344 -12.53 -2.38 8.08
CA MET A 344 -13.28 -1.21 7.63
C MET A 344 -14.58 -1.00 8.43
N TYR A 345 -14.43 -0.87 9.74
CA TYR A 345 -15.51 -0.92 10.71
C TYR A 345 -16.04 0.46 11.12
N CYS A 346 -17.35 0.55 11.34
CA CYS A 346 -17.97 1.73 11.93
C CYS A 346 -18.16 1.57 13.43
N ASN A 347 -17.54 2.44 14.22
CA ASN A 347 -17.62 2.37 15.69
C ASN A 347 -19.01 2.68 16.26
N GLU A 348 -19.84 3.40 15.52
CA GLU A 348 -21.18 3.82 15.95
C GLU A 348 -22.23 2.76 15.56
N CYS A 349 -22.22 2.33 14.29
CA CYS A 349 -23.06 1.25 13.79
C CYS A 349 -22.61 -0.15 14.23
N LYS A 350 -21.39 -0.28 14.77
CA LYS A 350 -20.78 -1.56 15.13
C LYS A 350 -20.83 -2.60 14.00
N VAL A 351 -20.57 -2.16 12.76
CA VAL A 351 -20.73 -2.96 11.55
C VAL A 351 -19.45 -2.96 10.69
N CYS A 352 -19.05 -4.14 10.22
CA CYS A 352 -17.97 -4.36 9.25
C CYS A 352 -18.45 -4.06 7.82
N PHE A 353 -17.54 -3.71 6.92
CA PHE A 353 -17.85 -3.61 5.48
C PHE A 353 -18.40 -4.91 4.89
N HIS A 354 -17.95 -6.07 5.39
CA HIS A 354 -18.36 -7.37 4.85
C HIS A 354 -19.81 -7.76 5.18
N ARG A 355 -20.50 -7.08 6.11
CA ARG A 355 -21.81 -7.49 6.62
C ARG A 355 -22.95 -7.27 5.62
N TYR A 356 -22.80 -6.29 4.75
CA TYR A 356 -23.80 -5.93 3.75
C TYR A 356 -23.13 -5.66 2.41
N LYS A 357 -23.86 -5.92 1.33
CA LYS A 357 -23.50 -5.56 -0.03
C LYS A 357 -24.47 -4.50 -0.54
N CYS A 358 -23.95 -3.39 -1.04
CA CYS A 358 -24.77 -2.33 -1.63
C CYS A 358 -24.41 -2.10 -3.10
N GLU A 359 -25.39 -1.78 -3.93
CA GLU A 359 -25.18 -1.49 -5.35
C GLU A 359 -24.68 -0.07 -5.62
N CYS A 360 -24.59 0.79 -4.58
CA CYS A 360 -24.22 2.18 -4.79
C CYS A 360 -22.73 2.34 -5.15
N PRO A 361 -22.37 3.40 -5.91
CA PRO A 361 -20.98 3.66 -6.28
C PRO A 361 -20.02 3.79 -5.09
N GLU A 362 -20.49 4.27 -3.95
CA GLU A 362 -19.65 4.39 -2.75
C GLU A 362 -19.21 3.01 -2.21
N PHE A 363 -20.08 2.00 -2.29
CA PHE A 363 -19.73 0.63 -1.94
C PHE A 363 -18.95 -0.05 -3.07
N SER A 364 -19.50 -0.05 -4.29
CA SER A 364 -19.00 -0.84 -5.42
C SER A 364 -17.70 -0.31 -6.03
N VAL A 365 -17.41 1.00 -5.87
CA VAL A 365 -16.22 1.65 -6.44
C VAL A 365 -15.22 2.04 -5.36
N LYS A 366 -15.67 2.63 -4.25
CA LYS A 366 -14.77 3.06 -3.16
C LYS A 366 -14.54 2.00 -2.10
N THR A 367 -15.26 0.87 -2.12
CA THR A 367 -15.12 -0.24 -1.16
C THR A 367 -15.11 0.28 0.27
N ALA A 368 -16.14 1.03 0.62
CA ALA A 368 -16.35 1.60 1.95
C ALA A 368 -17.76 1.32 2.43
N VAL A 369 -17.99 1.36 3.75
CA VAL A 369 -19.34 1.29 4.31
C VAL A 369 -20.09 2.54 3.88
N CYS A 370 -21.02 2.38 2.95
CA CYS A 370 -21.74 3.51 2.37
C CYS A 370 -22.87 3.98 3.28
N LYS A 371 -23.35 5.20 3.04
CA LYS A 371 -24.50 5.76 3.78
C LYS A 371 -25.77 4.89 3.72
N HIS A 372 -25.95 4.10 2.65
CA HIS A 372 -27.12 3.22 2.54
C HIS A 372 -27.03 2.01 3.47
N ILE A 373 -25.84 1.45 3.65
CA ILE A 373 -25.62 0.38 4.65
C ILE A 373 -25.86 0.94 6.05
N HIS A 374 -25.33 2.13 6.36
CA HIS A 374 -25.61 2.80 7.62
C HIS A 374 -27.10 3.04 7.84
N ALA A 375 -27.83 3.50 6.81
CA ALA A 375 -29.26 3.75 6.90
C ALA A 375 -30.03 2.45 7.21
N VAL A 376 -29.66 1.33 6.58
CA VAL A 376 -30.24 0.01 6.88
C VAL A 376 -29.96 -0.39 8.33
N VAL A 377 -28.72 -0.29 8.80
CA VAL A 377 -28.36 -0.65 10.18
C VAL A 377 -29.12 0.22 11.20
N LEU A 378 -29.25 1.52 10.93
CA LEU A 378 -30.01 2.44 11.78
C LEU A 378 -31.52 2.13 11.75
N TYR A 379 -32.06 1.76 10.59
CA TYR A 379 -33.46 1.34 10.44
C TYR A 379 -33.73 0.03 11.21
N GLU A 380 -32.88 -0.98 11.02
CA GLU A 380 -33.01 -2.27 11.71
C GLU A 380 -32.98 -2.09 13.22
N ARG A 381 -32.07 -1.25 13.75
CA ARG A 381 -32.01 -0.90 15.19
C ARG A 381 -33.29 -0.24 15.73
N ARG A 382 -34.07 0.45 14.89
CA ARG A 382 -35.31 1.12 15.28
C ARG A 382 -36.52 0.18 15.23
N VAL A 383 -36.59 -0.69 14.22
CA VAL A 383 -37.76 -1.55 13.95
C VAL A 383 -37.69 -2.86 14.73
N HIS A 384 -36.50 -3.42 14.89
CA HIS A 384 -36.26 -4.63 15.66
C HIS A 384 -35.15 -4.31 16.66
N GLY A 385 -35.43 -4.35 17.97
CA GLY A 385 -34.35 -4.48 18.96
C GLY A 385 -33.37 -5.53 18.42
N SER A 386 -32.12 -5.12 18.21
CA SER A 386 -31.26 -5.51 17.09
C SER A 386 -31.51 -6.89 16.43
N VAL A 387 -31.49 -6.95 15.09
CA VAL A 387 -31.41 -8.22 14.32
C VAL A 387 -30.17 -9.06 14.72
N LEU A 388 -29.17 -8.42 15.34
CA LEU A 388 -27.99 -9.08 15.92
C LEU A 388 -28.35 -10.02 17.10
N ASP A 389 -29.47 -9.80 17.78
CA ASP A 389 -29.89 -10.62 18.93
C ASP A 389 -30.78 -11.81 18.54
N THR A 390 -31.54 -11.71 17.44
CA THR A 390 -32.54 -12.72 17.06
C THR A 390 -31.96 -13.95 16.37
N LEU A 391 -30.78 -13.86 15.74
CA LEU A 391 -30.11 -15.01 15.10
C LEU A 391 -29.39 -15.96 16.08
N ASN A 392 -29.37 -15.66 17.39
CA ASN A 392 -28.72 -16.50 18.41
C ASN A 392 -29.63 -17.56 19.05
N THR A 393 -30.91 -17.62 18.70
CA THR A 393 -31.86 -18.58 19.31
C THR A 393 -32.25 -19.74 18.39
N GLY A 394 -31.76 -19.78 17.15
CA GLY A 394 -31.93 -20.91 16.24
C GLY A 394 -30.79 -21.92 16.38
N THR A 395 -31.08 -23.06 16.99
CA THR A 395 -30.19 -24.23 17.06
C THR A 395 -29.80 -24.69 15.66
N GLY A 396 -28.53 -24.51 15.29
CA GLY A 396 -27.92 -25.05 14.08
C GLY A 396 -26.40 -25.01 14.23
N GLU A 397 -25.77 -26.17 14.14
CA GLU A 397 -24.33 -26.36 14.33
C GLU A 397 -23.50 -25.39 13.47
N PRO A 398 -22.43 -24.79 14.01
CA PRO A 398 -21.60 -23.85 13.27
C PRO A 398 -20.78 -24.62 12.23
N SER A 399 -21.12 -24.44 10.95
CA SER A 399 -20.26 -24.83 9.84
C SER A 399 -18.91 -24.08 9.89
N ASN A 400 -17.81 -24.83 9.67
CA ASN A 400 -16.36 -24.55 9.75
C ASN A 400 -15.77 -23.25 9.12
N ALA A 401 -16.56 -22.21 8.84
CA ALA A 401 -16.04 -20.92 8.37
C ALA A 401 -15.78 -19.91 9.51
N ASN A 402 -16.23 -20.21 10.73
CA ASN A 402 -16.30 -19.28 11.87
C ASN A 402 -14.97 -19.04 12.63
N GLU A 403 -13.87 -19.72 12.28
CA GLU A 403 -12.54 -19.56 12.90
C GLU A 403 -11.60 -18.60 12.15
N TYR A 404 -11.97 -18.17 10.92
CA TYR A 404 -11.00 -17.63 9.96
C TYR A 404 -10.60 -16.16 10.15
N THR A 405 -11.44 -15.30 10.74
CA THR A 405 -11.20 -13.84 10.75
C THR A 405 -10.58 -13.29 12.03
N LYS A 406 -10.95 -13.84 13.21
CA LYS A 406 -10.39 -13.41 14.49
C LYS A 406 -8.98 -13.99 14.72
N ASN A 407 -8.72 -15.20 14.24
CA ASN A 407 -7.38 -15.79 14.22
C ASN A 407 -6.43 -14.95 13.35
N LYS A 408 -6.82 -14.51 12.16
CA LYS A 408 -5.91 -13.85 11.20
C LYS A 408 -5.22 -12.57 11.69
N TYR A 409 -5.93 -11.69 12.41
CA TYR A 409 -5.31 -10.49 13.00
C TYR A 409 -4.35 -10.85 14.14
N GLN A 410 -4.78 -11.75 15.04
CA GLN A 410 -3.95 -12.20 16.15
C GLN A 410 -2.71 -12.94 15.65
N ASP A 411 -2.86 -13.75 14.61
CA ASP A 411 -1.76 -14.44 13.92
C ASP A 411 -0.82 -13.44 13.23
N ASP A 412 -1.35 -12.34 12.64
CA ASP A 412 -0.52 -11.27 12.03
C ASP A 412 0.29 -10.54 13.11
N LEU A 413 -0.34 -10.29 14.26
CA LEU A 413 0.29 -9.63 15.39
C LEU A 413 1.35 -10.53 16.04
N ASN A 414 1.04 -11.81 16.27
CA ASN A 414 1.97 -12.78 16.84
C ASN A 414 3.19 -12.94 15.93
N LEU A 415 2.98 -13.15 14.62
CA LEU A 415 4.08 -13.24 13.65
C LEU A 415 4.94 -11.97 13.64
N PHE A 416 4.30 -10.80 13.67
CA PHE A 416 5.03 -9.53 13.72
C PHE A 416 5.87 -9.39 15.00
N LEU A 417 5.31 -9.75 16.16
CA LEU A 417 6.02 -9.70 17.43
C LEU A 417 7.18 -10.71 17.47
N GLU A 418 6.98 -11.92 16.94
CA GLU A 418 8.03 -12.95 16.81
C GLU A 418 9.18 -12.46 15.92
N GLU A 419 8.88 -11.85 14.76
CA GLU A 419 9.91 -11.25 13.89
C GLU A 419 10.71 -10.19 14.67
N GLN A 420 10.04 -9.27 15.38
CA GLN A 420 10.71 -8.20 16.13
C GLN A 420 11.55 -8.71 17.31
N MET A 421 11.09 -9.76 18.01
CA MET A 421 11.85 -10.40 19.10
C MET A 421 13.10 -11.11 18.58
N SER A 422 13.05 -11.64 17.34
CA SER A 422 14.21 -12.26 16.70
C SER A 422 15.30 -11.24 16.28
N GLU A 423 14.91 -9.99 15.99
CA GLU A 423 15.82 -8.90 15.64
C GLU A 423 16.46 -8.25 16.88
N GLY A 424 15.70 -8.05 17.96
CA GLY A 424 16.11 -7.28 19.14
C GLY A 424 17.19 -7.90 20.05
N ASN A 425 17.60 -9.16 19.83
CA ASN A 425 18.54 -9.88 20.70
C ASN A 425 19.96 -10.07 20.11
N ASN A 426 20.36 -9.30 19.09
CA ASN A 426 21.70 -9.41 18.51
C ASN A 426 22.65 -8.27 18.97
N PRO A 427 23.64 -8.55 19.85
CA PRO A 427 24.78 -7.65 20.13
C PRO A 427 25.53 -7.18 18.86
N ILE A 428 25.31 -7.89 17.75
CA ILE A 428 25.85 -7.64 16.43
C ILE A 428 25.29 -6.34 15.81
N ASP A 429 24.04 -5.96 16.07
CA ASP A 429 23.41 -4.78 15.44
C ASP A 429 24.00 -3.46 15.98
N PHE A 430 24.24 -3.36 17.29
CA PHE A 430 24.91 -2.22 17.89
C PHE A 430 26.35 -2.05 17.39
N GLU A 431 27.15 -3.14 17.37
CA GLU A 431 28.53 -3.08 16.88
C GLU A 431 28.59 -2.83 15.36
N ARG A 432 27.59 -3.28 14.59
CA ARG A 432 27.44 -2.97 13.16
C ARG A 432 27.09 -1.50 12.92
N GLN A 433 26.11 -0.96 13.64
CA GLN A 433 25.73 0.46 13.56
C GLN A 433 26.92 1.37 13.91
N LYS A 434 27.63 1.04 15.00
CA LYS A 434 28.85 1.72 15.43
C LYS A 434 29.94 1.70 14.36
N LYS A 435 30.15 0.56 13.69
CA LYS A 435 31.13 0.44 12.60
C LYS A 435 30.76 1.31 11.40
N ILE A 436 29.48 1.38 11.05
CA ILE A 436 28.97 2.21 9.95
C ILE A 436 29.21 3.70 10.22
N GLU A 437 28.93 4.16 11.44
CA GLU A 437 29.12 5.56 11.83
C GLU A 437 30.60 5.94 11.91
N LEU A 438 31.46 5.02 12.40
CA LEU A 438 32.92 5.19 12.40
C LEU A 438 33.48 5.35 10.98
N ASP A 439 33.03 4.52 10.03
CA ASP A 439 33.45 4.63 8.64
C ASP A 439 33.05 5.98 8.01
N GLU A 440 31.91 6.55 8.40
CA GLU A 440 31.45 7.86 7.92
C GLU A 440 32.34 9.00 8.45
N VAL A 441 32.73 8.93 9.74
CA VAL A 441 33.67 9.88 10.36
C VAL A 441 35.05 9.79 9.72
N VAL A 442 35.57 8.58 9.49
CA VAL A 442 36.88 8.38 8.85
C VAL A 442 36.88 8.92 7.42
N ASN A 443 35.84 8.63 6.64
CA ASN A 443 35.73 9.11 5.27
C ASN A 443 35.56 10.64 5.17
N TYR A 444 34.88 11.25 6.13
CA TYR A 444 34.76 12.71 6.20
C TYR A 444 36.10 13.36 6.55
N THR A 445 36.79 12.84 7.57
CA THR A 445 38.06 13.39 8.05
C THR A 445 39.19 13.28 7.02
N MET A 446 39.24 12.20 6.23
CA MET A 446 40.20 12.04 5.13
C MET A 446 40.03 13.07 3.99
N LYS A 447 38.88 13.75 3.90
CA LYS A 447 38.60 14.76 2.86
C LYS A 447 38.85 16.20 3.31
N LEU A 448 39.21 16.39 4.58
CA LEU A 448 39.47 17.72 5.13
C LEU A 448 40.88 18.20 4.75
N ASP A 449 41.01 19.50 4.49
CA ASP A 449 42.33 20.14 4.43
C ASP A 449 42.97 20.18 5.83
N LYS A 450 44.28 20.43 5.88
CA LYS A 450 45.06 20.41 7.13
C LYS A 450 44.46 21.30 8.23
N GLY A 451 44.01 22.52 7.89
CA GLY A 451 43.49 23.46 8.87
C GLY A 451 42.10 23.05 9.40
N SER A 452 41.25 22.51 8.52
CA SER A 452 39.94 21.99 8.90
C SER A 452 40.04 20.70 9.73
N PHE A 453 40.99 19.82 9.40
CA PHE A 453 41.27 18.61 10.16
C PHE A 453 41.76 18.93 11.59
N GLU A 454 42.66 19.90 11.75
CA GLU A 454 43.14 20.34 13.07
C GLU A 454 42.00 20.89 13.94
N LYS A 455 41.08 21.68 13.35
CA LYS A 455 39.88 22.17 14.06
C LYS A 455 38.95 21.02 14.48
N PHE A 456 38.70 20.08 13.58
CA PHE A 456 37.89 18.89 13.86
C PHE A 456 38.47 18.08 15.03
N MET A 457 39.78 17.79 15.00
CA MET A 457 40.45 17.05 16.06
C MET A 457 40.45 17.79 17.39
N ASN A 458 40.52 19.13 17.39
CA ASN A 458 40.46 19.91 18.61
C ASN A 458 39.05 19.87 19.25
N MET A 459 37.99 19.96 18.43
CA MET A 459 36.61 19.76 18.91
C MET A 459 36.41 18.35 19.46
N PHE A 460 36.91 17.33 18.77
CA PHE A 460 36.81 15.93 19.21
C PHE A 460 37.53 15.68 20.53
N ARG A 461 38.74 16.23 20.72
CA ARG A 461 39.47 16.14 22.00
C ARG A 461 38.72 16.84 23.13
N ASN A 462 38.16 18.02 22.88
CA ASN A 462 37.36 18.72 23.88
C ASN A 462 36.10 17.94 24.26
N PHE A 463 35.42 17.35 23.28
CA PHE A 463 34.27 16.48 23.52
C PHE A 463 34.64 15.23 24.32
N LYS A 464 35.74 14.55 23.96
CA LYS A 464 36.28 13.39 24.68
C LYS A 464 36.58 13.73 26.15
N ASN A 465 37.28 14.84 26.39
CA ASN A 465 37.62 15.28 27.75
C ASN A 465 36.38 15.62 28.60
N ASN A 466 35.30 16.12 27.97
CA ASN A 466 34.05 16.41 28.66
C ASN A 466 33.27 15.13 29.03
N LEU A 467 33.29 14.13 28.16
CA LEU A 467 32.70 12.81 28.41
C LEU A 467 33.41 12.09 29.58
N GLU A 468 34.74 12.06 29.56
CA GLU A 468 35.53 11.43 30.63
C GLU A 468 35.35 12.16 32.00
N ARG A 469 35.07 13.47 31.99
CA ARG A 469 34.73 14.25 33.19
C ARG A 469 33.31 13.99 33.70
N ALA A 470 32.35 13.71 32.82
CA ALA A 470 30.98 13.39 33.21
C ALA A 470 30.90 12.03 33.93
N GLU A 471 31.62 11.02 33.40
CA GLU A 471 31.67 9.68 33.99
C GLU A 471 32.35 9.65 35.37
N THR A 472 33.35 10.51 35.59
CA THR A 472 34.02 10.64 36.90
C THR A 472 33.18 11.41 37.95
N THR A 473 32.24 12.26 37.51
CA THR A 473 31.39 13.06 38.42
C THR A 473 30.15 12.27 38.91
N GLU A 474 29.63 11.33 38.10
CA GLU A 474 28.50 10.47 38.48
C GLU A 474 28.85 9.44 39.57
N VAL A 475 30.12 9.04 39.70
CA VAL A 475 30.56 8.09 40.73
C VAL A 475 30.64 8.74 42.12
N LEU A 476 30.80 10.07 42.23
CA LEU A 476 30.99 10.77 43.50
C LEU A 476 29.68 11.27 44.17
N ASN A 477 28.55 11.30 43.47
CA ASN A 477 27.31 11.93 43.97
C ASN A 477 26.15 10.99 44.33
N LYS A 478 26.40 9.69 44.58
CA LYS A 478 25.41 8.79 45.20
C LYS A 478 25.34 8.97 46.73
N LYS A 479 24.92 10.14 47.21
CA LYS A 479 24.28 10.26 48.54
C LYS A 479 22.79 10.50 48.33
N ARG A 480 21.99 9.51 48.75
CA ARG A 480 20.52 9.49 48.70
C ARG A 480 19.94 10.81 49.21
N LYS A 481 19.25 11.56 48.33
CA LYS A 481 18.30 12.59 48.75
C LYS A 481 16.95 11.92 48.97
N ILE A 482 16.52 11.91 50.23
CA ILE A 482 15.16 11.57 50.65
C ILE A 482 14.23 12.65 50.08
N GLU A 483 13.18 12.23 49.36
CA GLU A 483 12.17 13.13 48.82
C GLU A 483 11.37 13.79 49.94
N LYS A 484 11.20 15.12 49.86
CA LYS A 484 10.25 15.84 50.71
C LYS A 484 8.85 15.68 50.10
N GLN A 485 7.96 15.00 50.83
CA GLN A 485 6.52 15.08 50.59
C GLN A 485 6.05 16.53 50.75
N THR A 486 5.49 17.11 49.69
CA THR A 486 4.70 18.34 49.76
C THR A 486 3.22 17.99 49.74
N TYR A 487 2.64 18.12 50.93
CA TYR A 487 1.21 18.16 51.22
C TYR A 487 0.56 19.39 50.54
N TYR A 488 -0.57 19.20 49.86
CA TYR A 488 -1.47 20.30 49.49
C TYR A 488 -2.85 20.08 50.14
N PRO A 489 -3.32 21.06 50.94
CA PRO A 489 -4.51 20.92 51.78
C PRO A 489 -5.79 21.03 50.96
N ASN A 490 -6.82 20.38 51.50
CA ASN A 490 -8.18 20.36 50.99
C ASN A 490 -8.98 21.58 51.52
N ARG A 491 -10.02 21.95 50.76
CA ARG A 491 -11.16 22.86 51.07
C ARG A 491 -10.90 24.36 50.82
N LYS A 492 -11.82 25.11 50.21
CA LYS A 492 -13.29 25.02 50.25
C LYS A 492 -13.90 25.61 48.99
#